data_AF-A0A9W6CXL7-F1
#
_entry.id   AF-A0A9W6CXL7-F1
#
_cell.length_a   1.000
_cell.length_b   1.000
_cell.length_c   1.000
_cell.angle_alpha   90.00
_cell.angle_beta   90.00
_cell.angle_gamma   90.00
#
_symmetry.space_group_name_H-M   'P 1'
#
loop_
_entity.id
_entity.type
_entity.pdbx_description
1 polymer ?
#
loop_
_entity_poly.entity_id
_entity_poly.type
_entity_poly.pdbx_seq_one_letter_code
_entity_poly.pdbx_strand_id
1 'polypeptide(L)'
;MSAQPKAEATEAVDDAWDELNAALREYAPPCDGDALFTADRVSAEDRARCTSICGRCLVSDLCDAAATAAKVTSGFWAGHHYSEKGRK
;
A
#
# COMPACT_ATOMS: atom_id res chain seq x y z
N MET A 1 28.29 -1.99 -23.84
CA MET A 1 27.96 -0.92 -22.86
C MET A 1 27.00 -1.53 -21.87
N SER A 2 27.50 -1.77 -20.66
CA SER A 2 26.91 -2.68 -19.68
C SER A 2 25.92 -1.95 -18.76
N ALA A 3 24.80 -2.63 -18.49
CA ALA A 3 23.95 -2.58 -17.30
C ALA A 3 23.89 -1.26 -16.50
N GLN A 4 22.80 -0.51 -16.68
CA GLN A 4 22.23 0.29 -15.60
C GLN A 4 20.79 -0.16 -15.33
N PRO A 5 20.54 -1.10 -14.39
CA PRO A 5 19.17 -1.50 -14.05
C PRO A 5 18.70 -0.94 -12.69
N LYS A 6 19.31 0.13 -12.16
CA LYS A 6 19.07 0.58 -10.77
C LYS A 6 18.31 1.91 -10.63
N ALA A 7 18.32 2.77 -11.64
CA ALA A 7 17.61 4.06 -11.61
C ALA A 7 16.12 3.90 -11.97
N GLU A 8 15.81 3.16 -13.04
CA GLU A 8 14.42 2.94 -13.51
C GLU A 8 13.51 2.33 -12.43
N ALA A 9 14.06 1.42 -11.61
CA ALA A 9 13.29 0.78 -10.55
C ALA A 9 12.96 1.72 -9.38
N THR A 10 13.80 2.72 -9.11
CA THR A 10 13.51 3.75 -8.11
C THR A 10 12.60 4.84 -8.65
N GLU A 11 12.70 5.17 -9.94
CA GLU A 11 11.83 6.15 -10.59
C GLU A 11 10.37 5.67 -10.63
N ALA A 12 10.13 4.40 -10.96
CA ALA A 12 8.79 3.83 -10.91
C ALA A 12 8.18 3.77 -9.50
N VAL A 13 9.03 3.67 -8.47
CA VAL A 13 8.61 3.74 -7.07
C VAL A 13 8.24 5.18 -6.71
N ASP A 14 9.09 6.15 -7.06
CA ASP A 14 8.84 7.58 -6.81
C ASP A 14 7.58 8.06 -7.52
N ASP A 15 7.35 7.67 -8.78
CA ASP A 15 6.18 8.04 -9.58
C ASP A 15 4.88 7.51 -8.96
N ALA A 16 4.82 6.21 -8.64
CA ALA A 16 3.66 5.61 -7.99
C ALA A 16 3.40 6.21 -6.59
N TRP A 17 4.46 6.59 -5.87
CA TRP A 17 4.35 7.29 -4.59
C TRP A 17 3.85 8.72 -4.75
N ASP A 18 4.29 9.46 -5.77
CA ASP A 18 3.84 10.83 -6.01
C ASP A 18 2.37 10.86 -6.44
N GLU A 19 1.94 9.95 -7.32
CA GLU A 19 0.54 9.79 -7.72
C GLU A 19 -0.35 9.47 -6.51
N LEU A 20 0.06 8.52 -5.66
CA LEU A 20 -0.66 8.22 -4.43
C LEU A 20 -0.71 9.44 -3.50
N ASN A 21 0.40 10.14 -3.29
CA ASN A 21 0.44 11.33 -2.44
C ASN A 21 -0.42 12.46 -2.98
N ALA A 22 -0.45 12.66 -4.30
CA ALA A 22 -1.31 13.65 -4.95
C ALA A 22 -2.79 13.31 -4.67
N ALA A 23 -3.20 12.07 -4.88
CA ALA A 23 -4.55 11.63 -4.60
C ALA A 23 -4.92 11.75 -3.11
N LEU A 24 -4.01 11.44 -2.19
CA LEU A 24 -4.21 11.58 -0.74
C LEU A 24 -4.35 13.04 -0.28
N ARG A 25 -3.77 14.01 -1.01
CA ARG A 25 -3.99 15.44 -0.73
C ARG A 25 -5.41 15.90 -1.09
N GLU A 26 -6.01 15.28 -2.10
CA GLU A 26 -7.36 15.61 -2.58
C GLU A 26 -8.46 14.80 -1.90
N TYR A 27 -8.12 13.57 -1.48
CA TYR A 27 -9.04 12.62 -0.88
C TYR A 27 -8.46 12.08 0.42
N ALA A 28 -9.10 12.40 1.54
CA ALA A 28 -8.79 11.78 2.83
C ALA A 28 -9.40 10.36 2.87
N PRO A 29 -8.59 9.29 2.80
CA PRO A 29 -9.12 7.94 2.77
C PRO A 29 -9.69 7.56 4.15
N PRO A 30 -10.69 6.67 4.20
CA PRO A 30 -11.30 6.21 5.46
C PRO A 30 -10.34 5.41 6.35
N CYS A 31 -9.19 4.99 5.82
CA CYS A 31 -8.12 4.34 6.58
C CYS A 31 -7.14 5.33 7.24
N ASP A 32 -7.22 6.63 6.93
CA ASP A 32 -6.34 7.64 7.51
C ASP A 32 -6.53 7.72 9.04
N GLY A 33 -5.41 7.63 9.77
CA GLY A 33 -5.41 7.63 11.24
C GLY A 33 -5.89 6.33 11.90
N ASP A 34 -6.28 5.30 11.15
CA ASP A 34 -6.65 4.00 11.72
C ASP A 34 -5.40 3.13 11.94
N ALA A 35 -5.04 2.91 13.20
CA ALA A 35 -3.86 2.14 13.60
C ALA A 35 -3.90 0.67 13.12
N LEU A 36 -5.08 0.15 12.73
CA LEU A 36 -5.19 -1.20 12.16
C LEU A 36 -4.42 -1.34 10.84
N PHE A 37 -4.26 -0.26 10.06
CA PHE A 37 -3.57 -0.30 8.77
C PHE A 37 -2.04 -0.30 8.89
N THR A 38 -1.52 0.15 10.03
CA THR A 38 -0.08 0.14 10.35
C THR A 38 0.29 -0.94 11.37
N ALA A 39 -0.68 -1.72 11.84
CA ALA A 39 -0.46 -2.79 12.80
C ALA A 39 0.31 -3.97 12.16
N ASP A 40 1.31 -4.48 12.87
CA ASP A 40 2.07 -5.70 12.49
C ASP A 40 1.18 -6.96 12.53
N ARG A 41 0.19 -6.96 13.42
CA ARG A 41 -0.73 -8.07 13.63
C ARG A 41 -2.16 -7.57 13.71
N VAL A 42 -2.97 -8.03 12.75
CA VAL A 42 -4.42 -7.83 12.75
C VAL A 42 -5.12 -9.18 12.88
N SER A 43 -6.19 -9.21 13.68
CA SER A 43 -7.07 -10.38 13.80
C SER A 43 -7.79 -10.65 12.46
N ALA A 44 -8.47 -11.80 12.33
CA ALA A 44 -9.25 -12.10 11.13
C ALA A 44 -10.42 -11.11 10.95
N GLU A 45 -11.06 -10.69 12.04
CA GLU A 45 -12.15 -9.69 12.03
C GLU A 45 -11.63 -8.32 11.61
N ASP A 46 -10.48 -7.89 12.14
CA ASP A 46 -9.85 -6.62 11.75
C ASP A 46 -9.45 -6.64 10.28
N ARG A 47 -8.95 -7.79 9.79
CA ARG A 47 -8.61 -7.98 8.38
C ARG A 47 -9.84 -7.81 7.49
N ALA A 48 -10.96 -8.43 7.85
CA ALA A 48 -12.22 -8.30 7.11
C ALA A 48 -12.73 -6.84 7.10
N ARG A 49 -12.58 -6.13 8.22
CA ARG A 49 -12.89 -4.70 8.31
C ARG A 49 -11.99 -3.87 7.39
N CYS A 50 -10.67 -4.09 7.43
CA CYS A 50 -9.72 -3.38 6.57
C CYS A 50 -9.98 -3.66 5.08
N THR A 51 -10.24 -4.92 4.70
CA THR A 51 -10.62 -5.28 3.32
C THR A 51 -11.89 -4.55 2.89
N SER A 52 -12.92 -4.49 3.75
CA SER A 52 -14.15 -3.76 3.42
C SER A 52 -13.94 -2.25 3.28
N ILE A 53 -13.03 -1.66 4.05
CA ILE A 53 -12.68 -0.23 3.94
C ILE A 53 -11.94 0.02 2.63
N CYS A 54 -10.91 -0.78 2.33
CA CYS A 54 -10.16 -0.69 1.09
C CYS A 54 -11.03 -0.91 -0.16
N GLY A 55 -11.97 -1.86 -0.12
CA GLY A 55 -12.86 -2.15 -1.25
C GLY A 55 -13.85 -1.02 -1.60
N ARG A 56 -13.93 0.03 -0.78
CA ARG A 56 -14.73 1.24 -1.03
C ARG A 56 -13.87 2.48 -1.27
N CYS A 57 -12.55 2.34 -1.18
CA CYS A 57 -11.61 3.43 -1.27
C CYS A 57 -11.30 3.76 -2.73
N LEU A 58 -11.43 5.04 -3.10
CA LEU A 58 -11.19 5.51 -4.47
C LEU A 58 -9.72 5.41 -4.90
N VAL A 59 -8.80 5.48 -3.93
CA VAL A 59 -7.34 5.41 -4.18
C VAL A 59 -6.78 4.01 -3.94
N SER A 60 -7.64 2.98 -3.82
CA SER A 60 -7.20 1.61 -3.56
C SER A 60 -6.25 1.06 -4.64
N ASP A 61 -6.50 1.38 -5.91
CA ASP A 61 -5.66 1.00 -7.04
C ASP A 61 -4.27 1.66 -6.96
N LEU A 62 -4.22 2.97 -6.65
CA LEU A 62 -2.97 3.70 -6.42
C LEU A 62 -2.20 3.16 -5.21
N CYS A 63 -2.91 2.77 -4.14
CA CYS A 63 -2.29 2.11 -3.00
C CYS A 63 -1.66 0.75 -3.39
N ASP A 64 -2.28 -0.02 -4.28
CA ASP A 64 -1.74 -1.31 -4.75
C ASP A 64 -0.50 -1.11 -5.61
N ALA A 65 -0.55 -0.15 -6.54
CA ALA A 65 0.58 0.20 -7.40
C ALA A 65 1.80 0.66 -6.57
N ALA A 66 1.60 1.57 -5.61
CA ALA A 66 2.66 2.04 -4.73
C ALA A 66 3.19 0.92 -3.83
N ALA A 67 2.31 0.09 -3.23
CA ALA A 67 2.70 -1.05 -2.40
C ALA A 67 3.52 -2.07 -3.19
N THR A 68 3.12 -2.36 -4.42
CA THR A 68 3.78 -3.30 -5.33
C THR A 68 5.13 -2.77 -5.80
N ALA A 69 5.20 -1.50 -6.21
CA ALA A 69 6.44 -0.86 -6.64
C ALA A 69 7.44 -0.80 -5.47
N ALA A 70 7.00 -0.30 -4.31
CA ALA A 70 7.83 -0.15 -3.12
C ALA A 70 8.15 -1.48 -2.42
N LYS A 71 7.48 -2.57 -2.82
CA LYS A 71 7.59 -3.91 -2.20
C LYS A 71 7.43 -3.84 -0.68
N VAL A 72 6.35 -3.20 -0.24
CA VAL A 72 6.04 -3.07 1.19
C VAL A 72 5.99 -4.45 1.84
N THR A 73 6.58 -4.56 3.03
CA THR A 73 6.70 -5.83 3.75
C THR A 73 5.75 -5.92 4.94
N SER A 74 5.08 -4.82 5.27
CA SER A 74 4.34 -4.65 6.52
C SER A 74 3.11 -3.75 6.34
N GLY A 75 2.05 -4.04 7.10
CA GLY A 75 0.83 -3.24 7.15
C GLY A 75 -0.25 -3.70 6.19
N PHE A 76 -1.32 -2.91 6.08
CA PHE A 76 -2.47 -3.22 5.23
C PHE A 76 -2.58 -2.22 4.08
N TRP A 77 -2.51 -2.72 2.85
CA TRP A 77 -2.45 -1.91 1.64
C TRP A 77 -3.45 -2.44 0.62
N ALA A 78 -4.30 -1.58 0.07
CA ALA A 78 -5.24 -1.92 -1.02
C ALA A 78 -6.12 -3.17 -0.82
N GLY A 79 -6.39 -3.59 0.42
CA GLY A 79 -7.14 -4.82 0.70
C GLY A 79 -6.26 -6.03 1.07
N HIS A 80 -4.94 -5.88 1.01
CA HIS A 80 -3.94 -6.92 1.25
C HIS A 80 -3.16 -6.65 2.55
N HIS A 81 -3.02 -7.67 3.39
CA HIS A 81 -2.19 -7.60 4.59
C HIS A 81 -0.79 -8.12 4.28
N TYR A 82 0.20 -7.23 4.32
CA TYR A 82 1.62 -7.54 4.18
C TYR A 82 2.20 -7.78 5.56
N SER A 83 2.78 -8.97 5.76
CA SER A 83 3.62 -9.20 6.94
C SER A 83 4.81 -10.05 6.55
N GLU A 84 5.98 -9.70 7.11
CA GLU A 84 7.25 -10.40 6.87
C GLU A 84 7.17 -11.90 7.20
N LYS A 85 6.24 -12.30 8.08
CA LYS A 85 6.01 -13.70 8.48
C LYS A 85 4.98 -14.45 7.62
N GLY A 86 4.43 -13.84 6.58
CA GLY A 86 3.23 -14.30 5.89
C GLY A 86 3.41 -14.98 4.52
N ARG A 87 4.62 -15.40 4.11
CA ARG A 87 4.73 -16.36 2.99
C ARG A 87 4.25 -17.73 3.46
N LYS A 88 2.95 -17.98 3.42
CA LYS A 88 2.39 -19.32 3.59
C LYS A 88 1.19 -19.53 2.67
#